data_AF-A0A154MMZ4-F1
#
_entry.id   AF-A0A154MMZ4-F1
#
_cell.length_a   1.000
_cell.length_b   1.000
_cell.length_c   1.000
_cell.angle_alpha   90.00
_cell.angle_beta   90.00
_cell.angle_gamma   90.00
#
_symmetry.space_group_name_H-M   'P 1'
#
loop_
_entity.id
_entity.type
_entity.pdbx_description
1 polymer ?
#
loop_
_entity_poly.entity_id
_entity_poly.type
_entity_poly.pdbx_seq_one_letter_code
_entity_poly.pdbx_strand_id
1 'polypeptide(L)'
;MRRFGRTVRAFRMRAEYGVRMAVQEPITGFAVAVVREDGRWRCSSLDPGALAELDAAITELGKLRSTGAAFGLLAVDDEFFVIVRPSPRGPSLLLSDAAAALDYDIAADVLDVLRVDPPDEDDDAVWPEGDLEILADLGLPGAELEVIVGEVDLYPDEQLQMVAQRCGFAAEFSKILDEI
;
A
#
# COMPACT_ATOMS: atom_id res chain seq x y z
N MET A 1 24.37 -23.43 67.66
CA MET A 1 23.36 -22.70 68.46
C MET A 1 23.62 -21.19 68.35
N ARG A 2 22.57 -20.41 68.01
CA ARG A 2 22.41 -18.93 68.17
C ARG A 2 23.26 -18.03 67.24
N ARG A 3 22.67 -17.52 66.15
CA ARG A 3 21.91 -16.24 65.97
C ARG A 3 22.78 -14.98 66.07
N PHE A 4 22.83 -14.19 64.99
CA PHE A 4 22.53 -12.74 64.95
C PHE A 4 22.67 -12.22 63.50
N GLY A 5 21.68 -11.48 62.99
CA GLY A 5 21.80 -10.89 61.65
C GLY A 5 20.52 -10.33 61.02
N ARG A 6 19.90 -9.35 61.69
CA ARG A 6 19.10 -8.21 61.16
C ARG A 6 18.02 -8.44 60.09
N THR A 7 16.81 -8.11 60.51
CA THR A 7 15.68 -7.59 59.73
C THR A 7 16.06 -6.44 58.80
N VAL A 8 15.65 -6.52 57.54
CA VAL A 8 15.18 -5.37 56.75
C VAL A 8 13.90 -5.79 56.04
N ARG A 9 12.84 -5.03 56.23
CA ARG A 9 11.52 -5.22 55.62
C ARG A 9 11.53 -4.72 54.16
N ALA A 10 10.75 -5.44 53.35
CA ALA A 10 9.91 -4.97 52.25
C ALA A 10 10.52 -4.08 51.16
N PHE A 11 10.61 -4.66 49.95
CA PHE A 11 10.19 -3.94 48.74
C PHE A 11 9.42 -4.92 47.84
N ARG A 12 8.09 -4.75 47.81
CA ARG A 12 7.20 -5.43 46.87
C ARG A 12 7.27 -4.63 45.57
N MET A 13 8.21 -4.97 44.69
CA MET A 13 8.22 -4.45 43.33
C MET A 13 7.21 -5.30 42.54
N ARG A 14 6.01 -4.75 42.32
CA ARG A 14 5.10 -5.28 41.30
C ARG A 14 5.83 -5.15 39.96
N ALA A 15 6.02 -6.25 39.26
CA ALA A 15 6.42 -6.22 37.86
C ALA A 15 5.34 -5.47 37.09
N GLU A 16 5.77 -4.39 36.45
CA GLU A 16 4.99 -3.52 35.61
C GLU A 16 4.51 -4.27 34.36
N TYR A 17 3.39 -3.78 33.84
CA TYR A 17 2.71 -4.24 32.64
C TYR A 17 3.71 -4.50 31.51
N GLY A 18 3.86 -5.76 31.11
CA GLY A 18 4.42 -6.10 29.82
C GLY A 18 3.49 -5.54 28.76
N VAL A 19 3.87 -4.43 28.14
CA VAL A 19 3.36 -4.03 26.84
C VAL A 19 3.65 -5.23 25.93
N ARG A 20 2.61 -6.01 25.66
CA ARG A 20 2.61 -6.85 24.48
C ARG A 20 2.72 -5.84 23.34
N MET A 21 3.91 -5.68 22.77
CA MET A 21 4.02 -5.19 21.41
C MET A 21 3.09 -6.13 20.64
N ALA A 22 1.91 -5.64 20.24
CA ALA A 22 1.16 -6.29 19.19
C ALA A 22 2.14 -6.24 18.02
N VAL A 23 2.78 -7.36 17.72
CA VAL A 23 3.39 -7.53 16.42
C VAL A 23 2.19 -7.47 15.51
N GLN A 24 1.98 -6.32 14.85
CA GLN A 24 1.04 -6.25 13.75
C GLN A 24 1.45 -7.36 12.81
N GLU A 25 0.52 -8.26 12.47
CA GLU A 25 0.82 -9.30 11.51
C GLU A 25 1.28 -8.61 10.22
N PRO A 26 2.33 -9.13 9.55
CA PRO A 26 2.81 -8.51 8.34
C PRO A 26 1.67 -8.52 7.32
N ILE A 27 1.28 -7.34 6.85
CA ILE A 27 0.32 -7.15 5.76
C ILE A 27 0.81 -7.98 4.57
N THR A 28 -0.05 -8.83 4.02
CA THR A 28 0.28 -9.65 2.86
C THR A 28 0.08 -8.86 1.56
N GLY A 29 0.60 -9.37 0.44
CA GLY A 29 0.57 -8.69 -0.86
C GLY A 29 1.94 -8.19 -1.32
N PHE A 30 1.95 -7.20 -2.22
CA PHE A 30 3.18 -6.70 -2.82
C PHE A 30 3.11 -5.21 -3.15
N ALA A 31 4.27 -4.54 -3.11
CA ALA A 31 4.45 -3.18 -3.57
C ALA A 31 5.51 -3.17 -4.67
N VAL A 32 5.15 -2.73 -5.87
CA VAL A 32 6.02 -2.72 -7.05
C VAL A 32 6.12 -1.31 -7.60
N ALA A 33 7.34 -0.81 -7.73
CA ALA A 33 7.62 0.38 -8.51
C ALA A 33 7.74 0.05 -9.99
N VAL A 34 7.09 0.85 -10.83
CA VAL A 34 7.15 0.78 -12.29
C VAL A 34 7.77 2.06 -12.80
N VAL A 35 8.85 1.94 -13.57
CA VAL A 35 9.54 3.08 -14.19
C VAL A 35 9.73 2.87 -15.69
N ARG A 36 9.63 3.97 -16.45
CA ARG A 36 9.96 4.02 -17.87
C ARG A 36 11.19 4.88 -18.09
N GLU A 37 12.30 4.26 -18.50
CA GLU A 37 13.54 4.96 -18.85
C GLU A 37 14.05 4.48 -20.21
N ASP A 38 14.53 5.41 -21.04
CA ASP A 38 15.03 5.12 -22.39
C ASP A 38 14.07 4.28 -23.24
N GLY A 39 12.75 4.50 -23.05
CA GLY A 39 11.70 3.78 -23.76
C GLY A 39 11.45 2.35 -23.27
N ARG A 40 12.13 1.89 -22.22
CA ARG A 40 12.00 0.55 -21.64
C ARG A 40 11.32 0.60 -20.28
N TRP A 41 10.49 -0.40 -20.01
CA TRP A 41 9.89 -0.62 -18.71
C TRP A 41 10.87 -1.35 -17.78
N ARG A 42 10.80 -1.02 -16.50
CA ARG A 42 11.42 -1.77 -15.41
C ARG A 42 10.47 -1.78 -14.22
N CYS A 43 10.36 -2.95 -13.60
CA CYS A 43 9.65 -3.15 -12.35
C CYS A 43 10.65 -3.55 -11.26
N SER A 44 10.41 -3.10 -10.03
CA SER A 44 11.19 -3.51 -8.85
C SER A 44 10.30 -3.52 -7.61
N SER A 45 10.52 -4.45 -6.70
CA SER A 45 9.86 -4.44 -5.40
C SER A 45 10.24 -3.19 -4.59
N LEU A 46 9.27 -2.68 -3.86
CA LEU A 46 9.43 -1.67 -2.81
C LEU A 46 9.66 -2.33 -1.46
N ASP A 47 10.13 -1.57 -0.47
CA ASP A 47 10.19 -2.05 0.91
C ASP A 47 8.79 -2.48 1.42
N PRO A 48 8.67 -3.57 2.21
CA PRO A 48 7.38 -4.02 2.73
C PRO A 48 6.61 -2.96 3.52
N GLY A 49 7.30 -1.98 4.13
CA GLY A 49 6.66 -0.86 4.80
C GLY A 49 5.78 -0.01 3.87
N ALA A 50 5.98 -0.08 2.55
CA ALA A 50 5.16 0.59 1.56
C ALA A 50 3.71 0.05 1.49
N LEU A 51 3.44 -1.14 2.03
CA LEU A 51 2.07 -1.69 2.15
C LEU A 51 1.34 -1.19 3.40
N ALA A 52 2.08 -0.75 4.42
CA ALA A 52 1.52 -0.31 5.69
C ALA A 52 1.36 1.22 5.76
N GLU A 53 2.27 1.97 5.13
CA GLU A 53 2.33 3.43 5.23
C GLU A 53 2.43 4.08 3.85
N LEU A 54 1.45 4.94 3.50
CA LEU A 54 1.43 5.62 2.21
C LEU A 54 2.65 6.53 2.01
N ASP A 55 3.08 7.22 3.08
CA ASP A 55 4.25 8.09 3.06
C ASP A 55 5.56 7.32 2.78
N ALA A 56 5.65 6.06 3.24
CA ALA A 56 6.77 5.19 2.92
C ALA A 56 6.81 4.87 1.42
N ALA A 57 5.66 4.50 0.83
CA ALA A 57 5.54 4.25 -0.61
C ALA A 57 5.90 5.48 -1.45
N ILE A 58 5.35 6.66 -1.12
CA ILE A 58 5.65 7.92 -1.81
C ILE A 58 7.15 8.25 -1.71
N THR A 59 7.74 8.08 -0.52
CA THR A 59 9.15 8.35 -0.27
C THR A 59 10.05 7.44 -1.09
N GLU A 60 9.77 6.14 -1.11
CA GLU A 60 10.48 5.14 -1.92
C GLU A 60 10.44 5.49 -3.41
N LEU A 61 9.24 5.72 -3.96
CA LEU A 61 9.04 6.06 -5.36
C LEU A 61 9.76 7.36 -5.74
N GLY A 62 9.76 8.34 -4.83
CA GLY A 62 10.50 9.58 -5.00
C GLY A 62 12.02 9.36 -5.20
N LYS A 63 12.61 8.34 -4.57
CA LYS A 63 14.06 8.03 -4.69
C LYS A 63 14.47 7.54 -6.08
N LEU A 64 13.53 7.03 -6.89
CA LEU A 64 13.82 6.40 -8.18
C LEU A 64 14.35 7.37 -9.24
N ARG A 65 14.08 8.68 -9.09
CA ARG A 65 14.63 9.79 -9.93
C ARG A 65 14.59 9.51 -11.45
N SER A 66 13.52 8.89 -11.94
CA SER A 66 13.31 8.62 -13.37
C SER A 66 13.00 9.90 -14.15
N THR A 67 13.50 9.99 -15.38
CA THR A 67 13.15 11.07 -16.33
C THR A 67 11.89 10.77 -17.13
N GLY A 68 11.35 9.55 -17.05
CA GLY A 68 10.08 9.16 -17.66
C GLY A 68 8.99 8.91 -16.62
N ALA A 69 8.07 7.99 -16.92
CA ALA A 69 7.03 7.61 -15.99
C ALA A 69 7.61 6.90 -14.76
N ALA A 70 7.06 7.18 -13.58
CA ALA A 70 7.37 6.51 -12.33
C ALA A 70 6.11 6.49 -11.47
N PHE A 71 5.67 5.30 -11.07
CA PHE A 71 4.50 5.08 -10.21
C PHE A 71 4.65 3.75 -9.47
N GLY A 72 3.88 3.56 -8.41
CA GLY A 72 3.79 2.33 -7.62
C GLY A 72 2.45 1.64 -7.84
N LEU A 73 2.48 0.31 -7.81
CA LEU A 73 1.32 -0.57 -7.75
C LEU A 73 1.42 -1.35 -6.44
N LEU A 74 0.44 -1.17 -5.55
CA LEU A 74 0.40 -1.78 -4.24
C LEU A 74 -0.83 -2.68 -4.19
N ALA A 75 -0.65 -3.99 -4.07
CA ALA A 75 -1.73 -4.93 -3.77
C ALA A 75 -1.66 -5.25 -2.27
N VAL A 76 -2.74 -5.00 -1.55
CA VAL A 76 -2.80 -5.07 -0.09
C VAL A 76 -3.76 -6.18 0.31
N ASP A 77 -3.22 -7.17 1.01
CA ASP A 77 -3.93 -8.28 1.66
C ASP A 77 -4.95 -9.03 0.79
N ASP A 78 -4.73 -9.09 -0.52
CA ASP A 78 -5.67 -9.63 -1.52
C ASP A 78 -7.07 -8.96 -1.53
N GLU A 79 -7.22 -7.81 -0.86
CA GLU A 79 -8.50 -7.09 -0.72
C GLU A 79 -8.62 -5.88 -1.64
N PHE A 80 -7.56 -5.07 -1.76
CA PHE A 80 -7.59 -3.87 -2.59
C PHE A 80 -6.21 -3.54 -3.17
N PHE A 81 -6.18 -2.58 -4.10
CA PHE A 81 -4.94 -1.99 -4.58
C PHE A 81 -4.93 -0.47 -4.52
N VAL A 82 -3.71 0.07 -4.48
CA VAL A 82 -3.42 1.50 -4.61
C VAL A 82 -2.47 1.73 -5.78
N ILE A 83 -2.77 2.73 -6.61
CA ILE A 83 -1.82 3.26 -7.59
C ILE A 83 -1.29 4.59 -7.07
N VAL A 84 0.02 4.69 -6.88
CA VAL A 84 0.68 5.89 -6.35
C VAL A 84 1.56 6.51 -7.41
N ARG A 85 1.27 7.75 -7.81
CA ARG A 85 2.11 8.49 -8.75
C ARG A 85 2.68 9.75 -8.10
N PRO A 86 3.96 9.75 -7.68
CA PRO A 86 4.55 10.89 -7.01
C PRO A 86 4.68 12.09 -7.95
N SER A 87 4.40 13.29 -7.43
CA SER A 87 4.60 14.56 -8.15
C SER A 87 5.08 15.65 -7.19
N PRO A 88 5.83 16.65 -7.67
CA PRO A 88 6.26 17.78 -6.84
C PRO A 88 5.13 18.59 -6.19
N ARG A 89 3.89 18.46 -6.70
CA ARG A 89 2.70 19.15 -6.17
C ARG A 89 1.89 18.31 -5.19
N GLY A 90 2.36 17.10 -4.86
CA GLY A 90 1.59 16.07 -4.18
C GLY A 90 1.37 14.87 -5.10
N PRO A 91 1.16 13.67 -4.54
CA PRO A 91 0.92 12.47 -5.32
C PRO A 91 -0.46 12.52 -6.01
N SER A 92 -0.57 11.94 -7.20
CA SER A 92 -1.85 11.43 -7.69
C SER A 92 -2.04 10.01 -7.14
N LEU A 93 -3.25 9.70 -6.70
CA LEU A 93 -3.59 8.43 -6.06
C LEU A 93 -4.86 7.86 -6.69
N LEU A 94 -4.93 6.55 -6.79
CA LEU A 94 -6.17 5.80 -7.00
C LEU A 94 -6.22 4.68 -5.96
N LEU A 95 -7.34 4.58 -5.25
CA LEU A 95 -7.69 3.49 -4.35
C LEU A 95 -8.81 2.69 -5.01
N SER A 96 -8.66 1.36 -5.11
CA SER A 96 -9.66 0.51 -5.76
C SER A 96 -10.90 0.29 -4.92
N ASP A 97 -10.76 0.34 -3.59
CA ASP A 97 -11.81 0.13 -2.62
C ASP A 97 -11.66 1.10 -1.45
N ALA A 98 -12.58 2.06 -1.34
CA ALA A 98 -12.59 3.02 -0.24
C ALA A 98 -13.12 2.43 1.08
N ALA A 99 -13.92 1.36 1.04
CA ALA A 99 -14.41 0.70 2.26
C ALA A 99 -13.26 0.10 3.08
N ALA A 100 -12.16 -0.30 2.40
CA ALA A 100 -10.94 -0.78 3.05
C ALA A 100 -10.32 0.21 4.05
N ALA A 101 -10.67 1.51 4.00
CA ALA A 101 -10.23 2.48 5.00
C ALA A 101 -10.76 2.21 6.43
N LEU A 102 -11.78 1.35 6.58
CA LEU A 102 -12.27 0.90 7.88
C LEU A 102 -11.28 -0.04 8.60
N ASP A 103 -10.52 -0.82 7.83
CA ASP A 103 -9.65 -1.89 8.34
C ASP A 103 -8.15 -1.64 8.10
N TYR A 104 -7.79 -0.78 7.13
CA TYR A 104 -6.40 -0.57 6.71
C TYR A 104 -5.97 0.90 6.79
N ASP A 105 -4.94 1.15 7.60
CA ASP A 105 -4.33 2.48 7.78
C ASP A 105 -3.91 3.10 6.44
N ILE A 106 -3.34 2.32 5.52
CA ILE A 106 -2.91 2.84 4.21
C ILE A 106 -4.08 3.32 3.34
N ALA A 107 -5.26 2.68 3.42
CA ALA A 107 -6.44 3.11 2.70
C ALA A 107 -7.01 4.40 3.31
N ALA A 108 -7.04 4.49 4.65
CA ALA A 108 -7.40 5.70 5.36
C ALA A 108 -6.47 6.88 5.01
N ASP A 109 -5.15 6.64 4.98
CA ASP A 109 -4.16 7.63 4.55
C ASP A 109 -4.41 8.14 3.12
N VAL A 110 -4.81 7.24 2.20
CA VAL A 110 -5.14 7.63 0.82
C VAL A 110 -6.36 8.55 0.79
N LEU A 111 -7.44 8.22 1.51
CA LEU A 111 -8.63 9.07 1.59
C LEU A 111 -8.32 10.44 2.21
N ASP A 112 -7.50 10.48 3.26
CA ASP A 112 -7.03 11.72 3.90
C ASP A 112 -6.26 12.63 2.93
N VAL A 113 -5.36 12.05 2.13
CA VAL A 113 -4.61 12.80 1.10
C VAL A 113 -5.54 13.31 0.01
N LEU A 114 -6.51 12.50 -0.41
CA LEU A 114 -7.54 12.87 -1.39
C LEU A 114 -8.58 13.86 -0.83
N ARG A 115 -8.64 14.02 0.50
CA ARG A 115 -9.66 14.79 1.23
C ARG A 115 -11.08 14.29 0.97
N VAL A 116 -11.21 12.96 0.93
CA VAL A 116 -12.49 12.26 0.84
C VAL A 116 -12.91 11.89 2.26
N ASP A 117 -14.20 12.01 2.55
CA ASP A 117 -14.72 11.60 3.86
C ASP A 117 -14.61 10.07 3.98
N PRO A 118 -14.23 9.54 5.16
CA PRO A 118 -14.13 8.10 5.36
C PRO A 118 -15.50 7.41 5.17
N PRO A 119 -15.50 6.13 4.78
CA PRO A 119 -16.73 5.33 4.70
C PRO A 119 -17.45 5.24 6.07
N ASP A 120 -18.76 5.03 6.02
CA ASP A 120 -19.55 4.72 7.22
C ASP A 120 -19.20 3.30 7.74
N GLU A 121 -19.31 3.06 9.05
CA GLU A 121 -18.93 1.77 9.67
C GLU A 121 -19.76 0.56 9.18
N ASP A 122 -20.90 0.80 8.51
CA ASP A 122 -21.79 -0.21 7.94
C ASP A 122 -21.74 -0.28 6.40
N ASP A 123 -20.76 0.36 5.77
CA ASP A 123 -20.57 0.32 4.33
C ASP A 123 -19.73 -0.89 3.89
N ASP A 124 -20.39 -1.88 3.28
CA ASP A 124 -19.77 -3.07 2.71
C ASP A 124 -19.62 -2.97 1.17
N ALA A 125 -19.95 -1.83 0.56
CA ALA A 125 -19.83 -1.67 -0.88
C ALA A 125 -18.36 -1.49 -1.28
N VAL A 126 -17.99 -1.97 -2.47
CA VAL A 126 -16.67 -1.72 -3.05
C VAL A 126 -16.80 -0.61 -4.09
N TRP A 127 -16.07 0.49 -3.89
CA TRP A 127 -16.00 1.57 -4.86
C TRP A 127 -14.62 2.24 -4.91
N PRO A 128 -14.18 2.69 -6.09
CA PRO A 128 -12.91 3.37 -6.21
C PRO A 128 -12.98 4.84 -5.83
N GLU A 129 -11.83 5.36 -5.36
CA GLU A 129 -11.63 6.78 -5.09
C GLU A 129 -10.31 7.30 -5.65
N GLY A 130 -10.30 8.57 -6.05
CA GLY A 130 -9.12 9.24 -6.59
C GLY A 130 -9.11 9.39 -8.12
N ASP A 131 -7.90 9.33 -8.70
CA ASP A 131 -7.65 9.71 -10.09
C ASP A 131 -7.75 8.50 -11.04
N LEU A 132 -8.90 8.31 -11.67
CA LEU A 132 -9.07 7.29 -12.71
C LEU A 132 -8.26 7.58 -13.99
N GLU A 133 -7.77 8.80 -14.20
CA GLU A 133 -6.91 9.14 -15.36
C GLU A 133 -5.41 8.99 -15.04
N ILE A 134 -5.05 8.45 -13.87
CA ILE A 134 -3.66 8.37 -13.37
C ILE A 134 -2.66 7.68 -14.33
N LEU A 135 -3.15 6.83 -15.24
CA LEU A 135 -2.35 6.12 -16.26
C LEU A 135 -2.73 6.48 -17.72
N ALA A 136 -3.51 7.53 -17.94
CA ALA A 136 -4.00 7.91 -19.27
C ALA A 136 -2.87 8.24 -20.25
N ASP A 137 -1.79 8.88 -19.79
CA ASP A 137 -0.60 9.19 -20.59
C ASP A 137 0.23 7.95 -20.95
N LEU A 138 -0.05 6.80 -20.33
CA LEU A 138 0.59 5.51 -20.60
C LEU A 138 -0.24 4.62 -21.52
N GLY A 139 -1.37 5.12 -22.00
CA GLY A 139 -2.25 4.39 -22.93
C GLY A 139 -3.38 3.62 -22.25
N LEU A 140 -3.64 3.86 -20.97
CA LEU A 140 -4.81 3.34 -20.26
C LEU A 140 -5.78 4.48 -19.90
N PRO A 141 -6.78 4.78 -20.75
CA PRO A 141 -7.78 5.81 -20.49
C PRO A 141 -8.60 5.54 -19.23
N GLY A 142 -9.12 6.59 -18.59
CA GLY A 142 -9.85 6.45 -17.32
C GLY A 142 -11.08 5.54 -17.40
N ALA A 143 -11.83 5.58 -18.49
CA ALA A 143 -12.97 4.66 -18.67
C ALA A 143 -12.55 3.18 -18.77
N GLU A 144 -11.33 2.90 -19.25
CA GLU A 144 -10.81 1.52 -19.26
C GLU A 144 -10.29 1.11 -17.87
N LEU A 145 -9.67 2.04 -17.13
CA LEU A 145 -9.25 1.79 -15.76
C LEU A 145 -10.45 1.57 -14.84
N GLU A 146 -11.52 2.36 -14.99
CA GLU A 146 -12.79 2.20 -14.27
C GLU A 146 -13.39 0.80 -14.48
N VAL A 147 -13.36 0.28 -15.72
CA VAL A 147 -13.79 -1.09 -16.00
C VAL A 147 -12.94 -2.10 -15.23
N ILE A 148 -11.61 -1.97 -15.25
CA ILE A 148 -10.71 -2.92 -14.56
C ILE A 148 -10.96 -2.89 -13.05
N VAL A 149 -11.06 -1.69 -12.46
CA VAL A 149 -11.27 -1.52 -11.02
C VAL A 149 -12.65 -2.05 -10.59
N GLY A 150 -13.65 -1.92 -11.47
CA GLY A 150 -15.00 -2.42 -11.24
C GLY A 150 -15.17 -3.95 -11.35
N GLU A 151 -14.13 -4.70 -11.73
CA GLU A 151 -14.14 -6.17 -11.72
C GLU A 151 -13.91 -6.69 -10.28
N VAL A 152 -14.88 -6.47 -9.39
CA VAL A 152 -14.79 -6.80 -7.95
C VAL A 152 -14.69 -8.31 -7.65
N ASP A 153 -14.90 -9.16 -8.65
CA ASP A 153 -14.73 -10.61 -8.55
C ASP A 153 -13.26 -11.06 -8.73
N LEU A 154 -12.38 -10.16 -9.15
CA LEU A 154 -10.95 -10.42 -9.37
C LEU A 154 -10.12 -9.98 -8.16
N TYR A 155 -9.04 -10.71 -7.89
CA TYR A 155 -8.07 -10.30 -6.89
C TYR A 155 -7.29 -9.04 -7.35
N PRO A 156 -6.75 -8.24 -6.41
CA PRO A 156 -5.99 -7.04 -6.75
C PRO A 156 -4.81 -7.28 -7.68
N ASP A 157 -4.12 -8.42 -7.56
CA ASP A 157 -3.01 -8.79 -8.43
C ASP A 157 -3.47 -9.06 -9.88
N GLU A 158 -4.63 -9.69 -10.06
CA GLU A 158 -5.25 -9.94 -11.36
C GLU A 158 -5.66 -8.63 -12.04
N GLN A 159 -6.29 -7.71 -11.29
CA GLN A 159 -6.65 -6.38 -11.77
C GLN A 159 -5.40 -5.58 -12.19
N LEU A 160 -4.35 -5.58 -11.35
CA LEU A 160 -3.07 -4.94 -11.66
C LEU A 160 -2.35 -5.60 -12.84
N GLN A 161 -2.50 -6.90 -13.03
CA GLN A 161 -1.99 -7.61 -14.20
C GLN A 161 -2.68 -7.15 -15.49
N MET A 162 -3.98 -6.86 -15.46
CA MET A 162 -4.72 -6.25 -16.58
C MET A 162 -4.21 -4.82 -16.87
N VAL A 163 -3.98 -4.01 -15.83
CA VAL A 163 -3.37 -2.67 -15.96
C VAL A 163 -2.01 -2.77 -16.65
N ALA A 164 -1.16 -3.70 -16.20
CA ALA A 164 0.17 -3.92 -16.76
C ALA A 164 0.13 -4.34 -18.24
N GLN A 165 -0.86 -5.15 -18.63
CA GLN A 165 -1.06 -5.55 -20.03
C GLN A 165 -1.44 -4.35 -20.91
N ARG A 166 -2.39 -3.51 -20.46
CA ARG A 166 -2.85 -2.34 -21.22
C ARG A 166 -1.75 -1.28 -21.38
N CYS A 167 -0.96 -1.05 -20.34
CA CYS A 167 0.16 -0.10 -20.37
C CYS A 167 1.44 -0.66 -21.02
N GLY A 168 1.48 -1.97 -21.33
CA GLY A 168 2.57 -2.61 -22.04
C GLY A 168 3.81 -2.96 -21.21
N PHE A 169 3.65 -3.16 -19.89
CA PHE A 169 4.73 -3.58 -18.98
C PHE A 169 4.46 -4.93 -18.29
N ALA A 170 3.49 -5.71 -18.79
CA ALA A 170 3.09 -6.99 -18.22
C ALA A 170 4.25 -7.99 -18.04
N ALA A 171 5.17 -8.07 -18.98
CA ALA A 171 6.28 -9.03 -18.89
C ALA A 171 7.24 -8.70 -17.74
N GLU A 172 7.56 -7.43 -17.56
CA GLU A 172 8.39 -6.94 -16.46
C GLU A 172 7.66 -7.07 -15.12
N PHE A 173 6.34 -6.87 -15.11
CA PHE A 173 5.50 -7.05 -13.93
C PHE A 173 5.42 -8.51 -13.47
N SER A 174 5.04 -9.44 -14.35
CA SER A 174 4.95 -10.85 -13.98
C SER A 174 6.31 -11.39 -13.52
N LYS A 175 7.41 -10.95 -14.16
CA LYS A 175 8.75 -11.33 -13.73
C LYS A 175 9.05 -10.91 -12.28
N ILE A 176 8.66 -9.70 -11.86
CA ILE A 176 8.92 -9.27 -10.49
C ILE A 176 8.04 -10.02 -9.49
N LEU A 177 6.80 -10.37 -9.85
CA LEU A 177 5.91 -11.14 -8.99
C LEU A 177 6.42 -12.57 -8.77
N ASP A 178 7.03 -13.19 -9.77
CA ASP A 178 7.67 -14.51 -9.64
C ASP A 178 8.88 -14.51 -8.67
N GLU A 179 9.44 -13.32 -8.37
CA GLU A 179 10.63 -13.15 -7.51
C GLU A 179 10.27 -12.80 -6.05
N ILE A 180 9.01 -12.45 -5.75
CA ILE A 180 8.53 -12.03 -4.42
C ILE A 180 7.99 -13.22 -3.62
#